data_AF-A0A367WLW1-F1
#
_entry.id   AF-A0A367WLW1-F1
#
_cell.length_a   1.000
_cell.length_b   1.000
_cell.length_c   1.000
_cell.angle_alpha   90.00
_cell.angle_beta   90.00
_cell.angle_gamma   90.00
#
_symmetry.space_group_name_H-M   'P 1'
#
loop_
_entity.id
_entity.type
_entity.pdbx_description
1 polymer ?
#
loop_
_entity_poly.entity_id
_entity_poly.type
_entity_poly.pdbx_seq_one_letter_code
_entity_poly.pdbx_strand_id
1 'polypeptide(L)'
;MSKKLINNPKNVVREMLEGVVDSSDELALLEHANVALLADLPEAEKRPVAVISGGGSGHEPAHAGYVGKGMLSAAVAGDIFTSPSTDAVLHAIRACAGPAGAVLVVKNYTGDRLNFGLAAELAQTEGIPVEIVVVADDVSLRETVSEERRRGIAGTVLIHKIAGAAAAKGKSLSDVAEIARKAAGALGSMGVALGACTLPGAKGPGFELESDEIELGLGIHGEKGVERREIAPADDLCKTILKTIIDDRNITTSDRVALLVNGLGATSALELSIMTRGAVNYLRDQNITIERIWCGTLLSALDMPGCSLSLLKLDDERCALLDAETSARAWPGSGRISHKRREIADPKGSSDEINYPEAGPLAEKIEKIGRAVAQKIKDEEPHLTDLDTKAGDGDLGASLERGADAMLDLPAKAWATPATALIATGNALRKAIAGSSGPFYANALIRAGRHLQECDNPGPREWAEAFDIGANAIAELGGAKEGDRTMLDALLPAARAFDEAAKAGKSGKEAWQAACDAARKGADGTAEMKPELGRASYLGERAVGVPDGGAIAIAIWMQEIADNL
;
A
#
# COMPACT_ATOMS: atom_id res chain seq x y z
N MET A 1 -21.54 16.54 -3.72
CA MET A 1 -20.36 16.83 -4.57
C MET A 1 -19.32 15.78 -4.25
N SER A 2 -18.60 15.28 -5.26
CA SER A 2 -17.47 14.37 -5.05
C SER A 2 -16.37 15.04 -4.22
N LYS A 3 -15.73 14.30 -3.31
CA LYS A 3 -14.63 14.80 -2.48
C LYS A 3 -13.35 14.81 -3.32
N LYS A 4 -12.93 15.99 -3.80
CA LYS A 4 -11.74 16.21 -4.63
C LYS A 4 -10.99 17.44 -4.12
N LEU A 5 -9.65 17.41 -4.12
CA LEU A 5 -8.81 18.58 -3.83
C LEU A 5 -8.67 19.44 -5.09
N ILE A 6 -9.72 20.20 -5.40
CA ILE A 6 -9.81 21.04 -6.61
C ILE A 6 -10.48 22.37 -6.29
N ASN A 7 -10.19 23.40 -7.09
CA ASN A 7 -10.92 24.66 -7.07
C ASN A 7 -12.17 24.57 -7.96
N ASN A 8 -12.06 25.04 -9.21
CA ASN A 8 -13.13 24.97 -10.20
C ASN A 8 -12.92 23.77 -11.13
N PRO A 9 -13.89 22.84 -11.26
CA PRO A 9 -13.81 21.71 -12.19
C PRO A 9 -13.45 22.06 -13.63
N LYS A 10 -13.71 23.29 -14.09
CA LYS A 10 -13.36 23.76 -15.45
C LYS A 10 -11.89 24.10 -15.63
N ASN A 11 -11.17 24.37 -14.54
CA ASN A 11 -9.78 24.84 -14.59
C ASN A 11 -8.77 23.74 -14.19
N VAL A 12 -9.25 22.56 -13.79
CA VAL A 12 -8.43 21.51 -13.17
C VAL A 12 -7.21 21.12 -14.00
N VAL A 13 -7.33 21.07 -15.33
CA VAL A 13 -6.21 20.71 -16.21
C VAL A 13 -5.15 21.80 -16.21
N ARG A 14 -5.57 23.06 -16.29
CA ARG A 14 -4.65 24.19 -16.30
C ARG A 14 -3.93 24.34 -14.96
N GLU A 15 -4.68 24.32 -13.86
CA GLU A 15 -4.14 24.40 -12.50
C GLU A 15 -3.19 23.21 -12.20
N MET A 16 -3.52 22.01 -12.70
CA MET A 16 -2.63 20.85 -12.60
C MET A 16 -1.31 21.07 -13.35
N LEU A 17 -1.35 21.54 -14.60
CA LEU A 17 -0.14 21.80 -15.39
C LEU A 17 0.72 22.90 -14.78
N GLU A 18 0.11 23.96 -14.23
CA GLU A 18 0.83 25.00 -13.47
C GLU A 18 1.60 24.38 -12.30
N GLY A 19 0.97 23.51 -11.50
CA GLY A 19 1.66 22.78 -10.44
C GLY A 19 2.76 21.82 -10.93
N VAL A 20 2.60 21.21 -12.11
CA VAL A 20 3.66 20.38 -12.72
C VAL A 20 4.86 21.25 -13.10
N VAL A 21 4.62 22.36 -13.79
CA VAL A 21 5.68 23.24 -14.29
C VAL A 21 6.37 23.98 -13.15
N ASP A 22 5.64 24.52 -12.18
CA ASP A 22 6.21 25.23 -11.02
C ASP A 22 7.10 24.33 -10.15
N SER A 23 6.96 23.00 -10.26
CA SER A 23 7.77 22.03 -9.53
C SER A 23 9.09 21.66 -10.22
N SER A 24 9.41 22.23 -11.39
CA SER A 24 10.63 21.92 -12.14
C SER A 24 11.12 23.12 -12.96
N ASP A 25 12.41 23.44 -12.84
CA ASP A 25 13.09 24.45 -13.65
C ASP A 25 13.36 24.00 -15.11
N GLU A 26 13.17 22.72 -15.42
CA GLU A 26 13.34 22.18 -16.77
C GLU A 26 12.07 22.26 -17.63
N LEU A 27 10.93 22.61 -17.04
CA LEU A 27 9.63 22.62 -17.70
C LEU A 27 9.12 24.05 -17.92
N ALA A 28 8.37 24.21 -19.00
CA ALA A 28 7.64 25.43 -19.33
C ALA A 28 6.21 25.09 -19.74
N LEU A 29 5.32 26.06 -19.53
CA LEU A 29 3.92 25.99 -19.91
C LEU A 29 3.70 26.86 -21.15
N LEU A 30 3.15 26.28 -22.22
CA LEU A 30 2.88 27.05 -23.43
C LEU A 30 1.78 28.09 -23.19
N GLU A 31 1.99 29.29 -23.71
CA GLU A 31 1.03 30.38 -23.56
C GLU A 31 -0.29 30.00 -24.27
N HIS A 32 -1.41 30.24 -23.58
CA HIS A 32 -2.77 29.98 -24.07
C HIS A 32 -3.09 28.55 -24.52
N ALA A 33 -2.26 27.56 -24.18
CA ALA A 33 -2.51 26.15 -24.45
C ALA A 33 -2.16 25.28 -23.24
N ASN A 34 -2.89 24.17 -23.06
CA ASN A 34 -2.59 23.18 -22.02
C ASN A 34 -1.47 22.24 -22.49
N VAL A 35 -0.26 22.78 -22.64
CA VAL A 35 0.93 22.06 -23.11
C VAL A 35 2.08 22.31 -22.15
N ALA A 36 2.58 21.25 -21.51
CA ALA A 36 3.85 21.27 -20.81
C ALA A 36 4.96 20.83 -21.77
N LEU A 37 6.08 21.55 -21.80
CA LEU A 37 7.22 21.27 -22.66
C LEU A 37 8.54 21.56 -21.94
N LEU A 38 9.66 21.18 -22.56
CA LEU A 38 10.99 21.56 -22.08
C LEU A 38 11.16 23.08 -22.14
N ALA A 39 11.70 23.69 -21.08
CA ALA A 39 11.94 25.14 -21.00
C ALA A 39 13.09 25.60 -21.91
N ASP A 40 14.19 24.86 -21.92
CA ASP A 40 15.42 25.21 -22.63
C ASP A 40 15.53 24.46 -23.98
N LEU A 41 14.65 24.82 -24.91
CA LEU A 41 14.70 24.31 -26.28
C LEU A 41 15.68 25.12 -27.14
N PRO A 42 16.58 24.48 -27.91
CA PRO A 42 17.42 25.16 -28.89
C PRO A 42 16.60 25.94 -29.94
N GLU A 43 17.26 26.81 -30.69
CA GLU A 43 16.72 27.36 -31.95
C GLU A 43 16.21 26.23 -32.86
N ALA A 44 15.12 26.47 -33.59
CA ALA A 44 14.40 25.44 -34.35
C ALA A 44 15.32 24.60 -35.25
N GLU A 45 16.29 25.22 -35.90
CA GLU A 45 17.25 24.61 -36.81
C GLU A 45 18.20 23.60 -36.13
N LYS A 46 18.37 23.70 -34.81
CA LYS A 46 19.26 22.87 -33.99
C LYS A 46 18.50 21.87 -33.12
N ARG A 47 17.16 21.88 -33.15
CA ARG A 47 16.35 20.95 -32.36
C ARG A 47 16.51 19.51 -32.90
N PRO A 48 16.73 18.52 -32.04
CA PRO A 48 16.65 17.12 -32.44
C PRO A 48 15.20 16.73 -32.76
N VAL A 49 14.98 15.48 -33.17
CA VAL A 49 13.62 14.93 -33.33
C VAL A 49 12.84 15.14 -32.03
N ALA A 50 11.72 15.87 -32.10
CA ALA A 50 10.85 16.06 -30.95
C ALA A 50 10.01 14.81 -30.73
N VAL A 51 9.86 14.36 -29.48
CA VAL A 51 8.92 13.28 -29.13
C VAL A 51 7.77 13.88 -28.34
N ILE A 52 6.57 13.89 -28.93
CA ILE A 52 5.39 14.54 -28.36
C ILE A 52 4.34 13.49 -28.08
N SER A 53 3.69 13.58 -26.93
CA SER A 53 2.52 12.76 -26.61
C SER A 53 1.45 13.61 -25.94
N GLY A 54 0.33 12.98 -25.58
CA GLY A 54 -0.80 13.67 -24.99
C GLY A 54 -2.06 12.82 -24.95
N GLY A 55 -3.18 13.50 -24.74
CA GLY A 55 -4.50 12.92 -24.63
C GLY A 55 -5.32 13.61 -23.56
N GLY A 56 -6.47 13.02 -23.20
CA GLY A 56 -7.25 13.50 -22.07
C GLY A 56 -6.47 13.49 -20.76
N SER A 57 -6.76 14.46 -19.90
CA SER A 57 -6.20 14.53 -18.55
C SER A 57 -6.87 13.53 -17.61
N GLY A 58 -6.30 13.33 -16.43
CA GLY A 58 -6.77 12.35 -15.45
C GLY A 58 -5.98 11.04 -15.46
N HIS A 59 -4.81 11.03 -16.10
CA HIS A 59 -3.90 9.89 -16.14
C HIS A 59 -2.53 10.20 -15.52
N GLU A 60 -2.46 11.27 -14.74
CA GLU A 60 -1.21 11.77 -14.16
C GLU A 60 -0.49 10.65 -13.38
N PRO A 61 0.84 10.51 -13.50
CA PRO A 61 1.77 11.48 -14.11
C PRO A 61 1.79 11.50 -15.64
N ALA A 62 1.05 10.61 -16.33
CA ALA A 62 0.96 10.65 -17.78
C ALA A 62 0.17 11.88 -18.26
N HIS A 63 0.66 12.71 -19.18
CA HIS A 63 1.97 12.63 -19.85
C HIS A 63 2.97 13.70 -19.39
N ALA A 64 2.52 14.76 -18.72
CA ALA A 64 3.37 15.89 -18.35
C ALA A 64 4.52 15.51 -17.41
N GLY A 65 4.36 14.50 -16.56
CA GLY A 65 5.45 13.97 -15.73
C GLY A 65 6.56 13.27 -16.50
N TYR A 66 6.33 12.94 -17.78
CA TYR A 66 7.30 12.30 -18.68
C TYR A 66 7.97 13.27 -19.64
N VAL A 67 7.70 14.58 -19.53
CA VAL A 67 8.44 15.62 -20.22
C VAL A 67 9.81 15.75 -19.55
N GLY A 68 10.87 15.67 -20.34
CA GLY A 68 12.24 15.62 -19.86
C GLY A 68 13.21 15.22 -20.97
N LYS A 69 14.46 15.66 -20.87
CA LYS A 69 15.54 15.24 -21.79
C LYS A 69 15.63 13.72 -21.76
N GLY A 70 15.66 13.07 -22.93
CA GLY A 70 15.68 11.59 -23.02
C GLY A 70 14.31 10.90 -22.93
N MET A 71 13.20 11.64 -22.81
CA MET A 71 11.82 11.16 -22.91
C MET A 71 10.97 12.08 -23.80
N LEU A 72 9.89 12.70 -23.31
CA LEU A 72 9.03 13.57 -24.10
C LEU A 72 9.61 14.99 -24.17
N SER A 73 9.55 15.61 -25.33
CA SER A 73 9.79 17.04 -25.54
C SER A 73 8.59 17.88 -25.10
N ALA A 74 7.38 17.35 -25.28
CA ALA A 74 6.13 17.99 -24.86
C ALA A 74 5.02 16.98 -24.56
N ALA A 75 4.09 17.39 -23.70
CA ALA A 75 2.85 16.70 -23.39
C ALA A 75 1.66 17.64 -23.60
N VAL A 76 0.73 17.22 -24.46
CA VAL A 76 -0.50 17.96 -24.79
C VAL A 76 -1.65 17.42 -23.95
N ALA A 77 -2.19 18.24 -23.05
CA ALA A 77 -3.26 17.85 -22.14
C ALA A 77 -4.61 18.38 -22.62
N GLY A 78 -5.53 17.47 -22.95
CA GLY A 78 -6.94 17.79 -23.16
C GLY A 78 -7.71 17.85 -21.84
N ASP A 79 -9.01 18.10 -21.92
CA ASP A 79 -9.89 18.02 -20.75
C ASP A 79 -9.89 16.59 -20.14
N ILE A 80 -10.47 16.44 -18.94
CA ILE A 80 -10.51 15.13 -18.27
C ILE A 80 -11.15 14.08 -19.19
N PHE A 81 -10.39 13.01 -19.47
CA PHE A 81 -10.73 11.91 -20.38
C PHE A 81 -11.15 12.32 -21.81
N THR A 82 -10.80 13.53 -22.23
CA THR A 82 -11.14 14.07 -23.56
C THR A 82 -9.88 14.48 -24.29
N SER A 83 -9.70 13.98 -25.52
CA SER A 83 -8.57 14.32 -26.37
C SER A 83 -8.33 15.84 -26.48
N PRO A 84 -7.08 16.33 -26.50
CA PRO A 84 -6.79 17.73 -26.79
C PRO A 84 -7.24 18.12 -28.20
N SER A 85 -7.45 19.42 -28.41
CA SER A 85 -7.76 19.93 -29.75
C SER A 85 -6.56 19.78 -30.70
N THR A 86 -6.86 19.65 -31.99
CA THR A 86 -5.88 19.72 -33.07
C THR A 86 -4.93 20.92 -32.93
N ASP A 87 -5.46 22.11 -32.63
CA ASP A 87 -4.67 23.33 -32.51
C ASP A 87 -3.67 23.25 -31.35
N ALA A 88 -4.06 22.68 -30.20
CA ALA A 88 -3.15 22.49 -29.08
C ALA A 88 -1.99 21.54 -29.43
N VAL A 89 -2.27 20.48 -30.18
CA VAL A 89 -1.23 19.55 -30.67
C VAL A 89 -0.32 20.26 -31.69
N LEU A 90 -0.88 21.01 -32.63
CA LEU A 90 -0.12 21.77 -33.61
C LEU A 90 0.77 22.83 -32.95
N HIS A 91 0.28 23.52 -31.92
CA HIS A 91 1.07 24.46 -31.13
C HIS A 91 2.25 23.78 -30.43
N ALA A 92 2.06 22.57 -29.89
CA ALA A 92 3.15 21.79 -29.31
C ALA A 92 4.21 21.40 -30.36
N ILE A 93 3.77 20.99 -31.56
CA ILE A 93 4.68 20.66 -32.67
C ILE A 93 5.51 21.89 -33.06
N ARG A 94 4.87 23.04 -33.29
CA ARG A 94 5.57 24.30 -33.62
C ARG A 94 6.55 24.73 -32.53
N ALA A 95 6.15 24.57 -31.27
CA ALA A 95 6.98 24.97 -30.14
C ALA A 95 8.24 24.09 -29.99
N CYS A 96 8.13 22.79 -30.28
CA CYS A 96 9.17 21.81 -29.92
C CYS A 96 9.96 21.23 -31.09
N ALA A 97 9.40 21.26 -32.30
CA ALA A 97 10.03 20.67 -33.48
C ALA A 97 10.82 21.70 -34.30
N GLY A 98 11.59 21.19 -35.24
CA GLY A 98 12.34 21.94 -36.25
C GLY A 98 12.51 21.09 -37.52
N PRO A 99 13.52 21.34 -38.36
CA PRO A 99 13.76 20.56 -39.58
C PRO A 99 13.98 19.05 -39.35
N ALA A 100 14.43 18.66 -38.14
CA ALA A 100 14.56 17.25 -37.75
C ALA A 100 13.19 16.55 -37.56
N GLY A 101 12.10 17.30 -37.41
CA GLY A 101 10.74 16.81 -37.31
C GLY A 101 10.28 16.36 -35.92
N ALA A 102 9.11 15.73 -35.87
CA ALA A 102 8.47 15.26 -34.64
C ALA A 102 7.88 13.84 -34.77
N VAL A 103 8.04 13.03 -33.73
CA VAL A 103 7.30 11.78 -33.55
C VAL A 103 6.16 12.02 -32.56
N LEU A 104 4.93 11.78 -33.00
CA LEU A 104 3.74 11.80 -32.15
C LEU A 104 3.46 10.39 -31.64
N VAL A 105 3.63 10.16 -30.33
CA VAL A 105 3.26 8.89 -29.68
C VAL A 105 1.82 9.01 -29.17
N VAL A 106 0.90 8.28 -29.78
CA VAL A 106 -0.55 8.45 -29.61
C VAL A 106 -1.17 7.18 -29.03
N LYS A 107 -1.87 7.29 -27.89
CA LYS A 107 -2.69 6.19 -27.35
C LYS A 107 -3.84 5.91 -28.32
N ASN A 108 -4.17 4.65 -28.59
CA ASN A 108 -5.16 4.29 -29.61
C ASN A 108 -6.62 4.52 -29.14
N TYR A 109 -7.01 5.80 -29.11
CA TYR A 109 -8.37 6.27 -28.92
C TYR A 109 -8.79 7.11 -30.13
N THR A 110 -10.05 7.01 -30.52
CA THR A 110 -10.55 7.68 -31.74
C THR A 110 -10.30 9.18 -31.72
N GLY A 111 -10.61 9.86 -30.60
CA GLY A 111 -10.37 11.29 -30.46
C GLY A 111 -8.89 11.65 -30.61
N ASP A 112 -8.01 10.92 -29.92
CA ASP A 112 -6.56 11.13 -30.00
C ASP A 112 -6.03 10.93 -31.42
N ARG A 113 -6.45 9.87 -32.10
CA ARG A 113 -6.01 9.60 -33.48
C ARG A 113 -6.43 10.69 -34.46
N LEU A 114 -7.65 11.19 -34.34
CA LEU A 114 -8.17 12.21 -35.24
C LEU A 114 -7.49 13.57 -35.00
N ASN A 115 -7.41 14.02 -33.75
CA ASN A 115 -6.82 15.32 -33.42
C ASN A 115 -5.31 15.36 -33.70
N PHE A 116 -4.55 14.34 -33.30
CA PHE A 116 -3.11 14.26 -33.56
C PHE A 116 -2.82 14.02 -35.05
N GLY A 117 -3.65 13.22 -35.73
CA GLY A 117 -3.56 13.00 -37.17
C GLY A 117 -3.70 14.29 -37.97
N LEU A 118 -4.75 15.05 -37.70
CA LEU A 118 -4.96 16.34 -38.37
C LEU A 118 -3.86 17.36 -38.03
N ALA A 119 -3.37 17.38 -36.79
CA ALA A 119 -2.27 18.27 -36.41
C ALA A 119 -0.96 17.91 -37.14
N ALA A 120 -0.69 16.62 -37.35
CA ALA A 120 0.45 16.17 -38.15
C ALA A 120 0.35 16.63 -39.61
N GLU A 121 -0.81 16.48 -40.25
CA GLU A 121 -1.05 16.96 -41.62
C GLU A 121 -0.82 18.47 -41.72
N LEU A 122 -1.37 19.26 -40.78
CA LEU A 122 -1.18 20.71 -40.75
C LEU A 122 0.29 21.10 -40.56
N ALA A 123 0.99 20.45 -39.64
CA ALA A 123 2.43 20.68 -39.43
C ALA A 123 3.27 20.34 -40.67
N GLN A 124 2.92 19.27 -41.39
CA GLN A 124 3.57 18.90 -42.64
C GLN A 124 3.33 19.94 -43.75
N THR A 125 2.13 20.55 -43.81
CA THR A 125 1.88 21.67 -44.74
C THR A 125 2.71 22.92 -44.41
N GLU A 126 3.14 23.07 -43.16
CA GLU A 126 4.06 24.12 -42.69
C GLU A 126 5.54 23.74 -42.87
N GLY A 127 5.83 22.56 -43.43
CA GLY A 127 7.19 22.09 -43.69
C GLY A 127 7.87 21.43 -42.49
N ILE A 128 7.15 21.12 -41.42
CA ILE A 128 7.68 20.34 -40.29
C ILE A 128 7.41 18.86 -40.54
N PRO A 129 8.44 18.00 -40.70
CA PRO A 129 8.24 16.57 -40.89
C PRO A 129 7.63 15.93 -39.63
N VAL A 130 6.59 15.11 -39.78
CA VAL A 130 5.92 14.45 -38.64
C VAL A 130 5.66 12.97 -38.94
N GLU A 131 5.94 12.11 -37.96
CA GLU A 131 5.59 10.68 -37.97
C GLU A 131 4.66 10.36 -36.78
N ILE A 132 3.69 9.46 -36.98
CA ILE A 132 2.76 9.03 -35.92
C ILE A 132 3.06 7.58 -35.53
N VAL A 133 3.15 7.34 -34.23
CA VAL A 133 3.27 6.01 -33.62
C VAL A 133 2.06 5.78 -32.72
N VAL A 134 1.18 4.88 -33.14
CA VAL A 134 -0.01 4.51 -32.37
C VAL A 134 0.34 3.35 -31.43
N VAL A 135 -0.02 3.49 -30.15
CA VAL A 135 0.14 2.44 -29.13
C VAL A 135 -1.22 1.81 -28.85
N ALA A 136 -1.33 0.50 -29.07
CA ALA A 136 -2.55 -0.31 -28.96
C ALA A 136 -2.27 -1.58 -28.13
N ASP A 137 -1.76 -1.39 -26.92
CA ASP A 137 -1.20 -2.47 -26.08
C ASP A 137 -2.23 -3.24 -25.26
N ASP A 138 -3.49 -2.82 -25.18
CA ASP A 138 -4.50 -3.48 -24.36
C ASP A 138 -4.98 -4.83 -24.93
N VAL A 139 -4.44 -5.92 -24.40
CA VAL A 139 -4.73 -7.30 -24.87
C VAL A 139 -6.06 -7.83 -24.38
N SER A 140 -6.76 -7.14 -23.48
CA SER A 140 -8.06 -7.63 -22.99
C SER A 140 -9.07 -7.77 -24.12
N LEU A 141 -8.96 -6.94 -25.16
CA LEU A 141 -9.86 -6.91 -26.30
C LEU A 141 -9.46 -7.88 -27.44
N ARG A 142 -8.48 -8.78 -27.21
CA ARG A 142 -7.91 -9.65 -28.26
C ARG A 142 -8.92 -10.53 -28.98
N GLU A 143 -10.04 -10.86 -28.33
CA GLU A 143 -11.11 -11.70 -28.89
C GLU A 143 -12.24 -10.86 -29.53
N THR A 144 -12.26 -9.55 -29.29
CA THR A 144 -13.35 -8.65 -29.70
C THR A 144 -12.97 -7.76 -30.87
N VAL A 145 -11.73 -7.27 -30.89
CA VAL A 145 -11.25 -6.37 -31.94
C VAL A 145 -9.84 -6.76 -32.40
N SER A 146 -9.52 -6.38 -33.64
CA SER A 146 -8.19 -6.51 -34.20
C SER A 146 -7.19 -5.63 -33.45
N GLU A 147 -5.91 -5.99 -33.51
CA GLU A 147 -4.85 -5.36 -32.73
C GLU A 147 -4.80 -3.84 -32.90
N GLU A 148 -4.91 -3.36 -34.14
CA GLU A 148 -4.90 -1.94 -34.50
C GLU A 148 -6.12 -1.13 -34.01
N ARG A 149 -7.11 -1.80 -33.41
CA ARG A 149 -8.29 -1.18 -32.79
C ARG A 149 -8.32 -1.32 -31.27
N ARG A 150 -7.33 -1.98 -30.67
CA ARG A 150 -7.22 -2.13 -29.20
C ARG A 150 -6.80 -0.80 -28.56
N ARG A 151 -7.19 -0.58 -27.31
CA ARG A 151 -6.87 0.65 -26.56
C ARG A 151 -5.35 0.76 -26.32
N GLY A 152 -4.88 2.00 -26.16
CA GLY A 152 -3.52 2.28 -25.66
C GLY A 152 -3.55 2.66 -24.19
N ILE A 153 -2.91 1.88 -23.32
CA ILE A 153 -2.94 2.03 -21.86
C ILE A 153 -1.54 2.20 -21.27
N ALA A 154 -1.27 1.67 -20.08
CA ALA A 154 -0.08 1.95 -19.26
C ALA A 154 1.25 1.68 -19.96
N GLY A 155 1.33 0.69 -20.85
CA GLY A 155 2.56 0.35 -21.55
C GLY A 155 3.07 1.46 -22.48
N THR A 156 2.21 2.41 -22.86
CA THR A 156 2.58 3.62 -23.61
C THR A 156 3.77 4.36 -22.98
N VAL A 157 3.89 4.37 -21.65
CA VAL A 157 5.00 5.02 -20.93
C VAL A 157 6.36 4.42 -21.32
N LEU A 158 6.44 3.11 -21.58
CA LEU A 158 7.67 2.46 -22.05
C LEU A 158 8.04 2.92 -23.46
N ILE A 159 7.04 3.20 -24.30
CA ILE A 159 7.24 3.69 -25.67
C ILE A 159 7.77 5.12 -25.64
N HIS A 160 7.29 5.97 -24.73
CA HIS A 160 7.85 7.30 -24.49
C HIS A 160 9.35 7.23 -24.17
N LYS A 161 9.72 6.32 -23.26
CA LYS A 161 11.13 6.15 -22.86
C LYS A 161 12.02 5.72 -24.02
N ILE A 162 11.55 4.75 -24.80
CA ILE A 162 12.29 4.19 -25.95
C ILE A 162 12.44 5.25 -27.06
N ALA A 163 11.35 5.92 -27.43
CA ALA A 163 11.35 6.94 -28.46
C ALA A 163 12.22 8.15 -28.07
N GLY A 164 12.04 8.65 -26.85
CA GLY A 164 12.82 9.78 -26.33
C GLY A 164 14.31 9.49 -26.22
N ALA A 165 14.69 8.29 -25.76
CA ALA A 165 16.09 7.89 -25.70
C ALA A 165 16.70 7.73 -27.11
N ALA A 166 15.93 7.25 -28.09
CA ALA A 166 16.38 7.15 -29.47
C ALA A 166 16.60 8.54 -30.08
N ALA A 167 15.66 9.48 -29.85
CA ALA A 167 15.78 10.86 -30.28
C ALA A 167 16.98 11.57 -29.62
N ALA A 168 17.18 11.38 -28.32
CA ALA A 168 18.32 11.95 -27.59
C ALA A 168 19.68 11.40 -28.05
N LYS A 169 19.72 10.19 -28.63
CA LYS A 169 20.91 9.63 -29.31
C LYS A 169 21.13 10.21 -30.72
N GLY A 170 20.33 11.18 -31.16
CA GLY A 170 20.46 11.84 -32.45
C GLY A 170 20.00 10.99 -33.64
N LYS A 171 19.14 9.97 -33.41
CA LYS A 171 18.58 9.17 -34.51
C LYS A 171 17.65 10.01 -35.39
N SER A 172 17.51 9.60 -36.66
CA SER A 172 16.62 10.27 -37.61
C SER A 172 15.14 10.11 -37.24
N LEU A 173 14.26 10.97 -37.77
CA LEU A 173 12.81 10.89 -37.56
C LEU A 173 12.26 9.49 -37.88
N SER A 174 12.67 8.93 -39.03
CA SER A 174 12.23 7.61 -39.49
C SER A 174 12.70 6.50 -38.55
N ASP A 175 13.96 6.55 -38.10
CA ASP A 175 14.52 5.56 -37.17
C ASP A 175 13.82 5.62 -35.81
N VAL A 176 13.58 6.83 -35.27
CA VAL A 176 12.87 6.99 -33.98
C VAL A 176 11.46 6.40 -34.08
N ALA A 177 10.73 6.70 -35.16
CA ALA A 177 9.38 6.19 -35.39
C ALA A 177 9.38 4.65 -35.57
N GLU A 178 10.31 4.09 -36.32
CA GLU A 178 10.41 2.65 -36.53
C GLU A 178 10.74 1.90 -35.23
N ILE A 179 11.69 2.40 -34.44
CA ILE A 179 12.06 1.82 -33.14
C ILE A 179 10.85 1.83 -32.19
N ALA A 180 10.14 2.95 -32.12
CA ALA A 180 8.95 3.09 -31.28
C ALA A 180 7.82 2.15 -31.73
N ARG A 181 7.57 2.02 -33.05
CA ARG A 181 6.56 1.08 -33.60
C ARG A 181 6.92 -0.38 -33.29
N LYS A 182 8.19 -0.76 -33.47
CA LYS A 182 8.67 -2.12 -33.12
C LYS A 182 8.52 -2.40 -31.63
N ALA A 183 8.77 -1.42 -30.77
CA ALA A 183 8.54 -1.57 -29.33
C ALA A 183 7.04 -1.69 -29.01
N ALA A 184 6.18 -0.86 -29.61
CA ALA A 184 4.73 -0.90 -29.41
C ALA A 184 4.11 -2.23 -29.86
N GLY A 185 4.55 -2.81 -30.97
CA GLY A 185 4.08 -4.13 -31.43
C GLY A 185 4.58 -5.30 -30.56
N ALA A 186 5.59 -5.09 -29.73
CA ALA A 186 6.14 -6.10 -28.81
C ALA A 186 5.59 -5.96 -27.37
N LEU A 187 4.62 -5.06 -27.18
CA LEU A 187 4.06 -4.66 -25.88
C LEU A 187 2.62 -5.17 -25.74
N GLY A 188 2.32 -5.82 -24.62
CA GLY A 188 0.95 -6.17 -24.24
C GLY A 188 0.66 -5.78 -22.79
N SER A 189 -0.56 -5.31 -22.54
CA SER A 189 -1.02 -4.80 -21.26
C SER A 189 -2.44 -5.25 -20.98
N MET A 190 -2.79 -5.46 -19.70
CA MET A 190 -4.17 -5.71 -19.29
C MET A 190 -4.39 -5.22 -17.85
N GLY A 191 -5.55 -4.60 -17.62
CA GLY A 191 -5.95 -4.00 -16.35
C GLY A 191 -6.99 -4.81 -15.57
N VAL A 192 -7.12 -4.49 -14.29
CA VAL A 192 -8.21 -4.89 -13.39
C VAL A 192 -8.60 -3.69 -12.54
N ALA A 193 -9.90 -3.42 -12.45
CA ALA A 193 -10.48 -2.40 -11.59
C ALA A 193 -11.23 -3.07 -10.42
N LEU A 194 -11.04 -2.51 -9.22
CA LEU A 194 -11.76 -2.88 -7.99
C LEU A 194 -12.92 -1.91 -7.71
N GLY A 195 -13.13 -0.94 -8.60
CA GLY A 195 -14.12 0.12 -8.48
C GLY A 195 -13.92 1.17 -9.57
N ALA A 196 -14.85 2.12 -9.65
CA ALA A 196 -14.79 3.20 -10.62
C ALA A 196 -14.01 4.41 -10.09
N CYS A 197 -13.44 5.20 -11.01
CA CYS A 197 -13.02 6.56 -10.69
C CYS A 197 -14.23 7.51 -10.60
N THR A 198 -14.01 8.64 -9.94
CA THR A 198 -14.99 9.74 -9.88
C THR A 198 -14.49 10.95 -10.66
N LEU A 199 -15.28 11.49 -11.57
CA LEU A 199 -14.90 12.70 -12.32
C LEU A 199 -14.97 13.96 -11.43
N PRO A 200 -14.08 14.96 -11.62
CA PRO A 200 -14.21 16.27 -11.00
C PRO A 200 -15.59 16.90 -11.25
N GLY A 201 -16.30 17.28 -10.18
CA GLY A 201 -17.65 17.87 -10.26
C GLY A 201 -18.80 16.86 -10.46
N ALA A 202 -18.53 15.56 -10.60
CA ALA A 202 -19.57 14.54 -10.67
C ALA A 202 -20.30 14.34 -9.33
N LYS A 203 -21.52 13.81 -9.41
CA LYS A 203 -22.36 13.48 -8.23
C LYS A 203 -22.00 12.13 -7.59
N GLY A 204 -21.33 11.25 -8.33
CA GLY A 204 -20.98 9.89 -7.92
C GLY A 204 -19.98 9.25 -8.89
N PRO A 205 -19.65 7.96 -8.68
CA PRO A 205 -18.71 7.21 -9.52
C PRO A 205 -19.24 7.00 -10.94
N GLY A 206 -18.33 6.72 -11.88
CA GLY A 206 -18.69 6.48 -13.30
C GLY A 206 -19.49 5.18 -13.55
N PHE A 207 -19.32 4.19 -12.68
CA PHE A 207 -20.09 2.95 -12.63
C PHE A 207 -20.00 2.36 -11.22
N GLU A 208 -20.81 1.35 -10.93
CA GLU A 208 -20.81 0.65 -9.65
C GLU A 208 -20.45 -0.83 -9.86
N LEU A 209 -19.77 -1.38 -8.86
CA LEU A 209 -19.47 -2.79 -8.66
C LEU A 209 -20.01 -3.18 -7.27
N GLU A 210 -20.45 -4.42 -7.13
CA GLU A 210 -20.79 -4.97 -5.82
C GLU A 210 -19.53 -5.08 -4.92
N SER A 211 -19.71 -5.29 -3.61
CA SER A 211 -18.61 -5.24 -2.63
C SER A 211 -17.48 -6.26 -2.87
N ASP A 212 -17.78 -7.35 -3.56
CA ASP A 212 -16.89 -8.44 -3.92
C ASP A 212 -16.64 -8.53 -5.43
N GLU A 213 -17.17 -7.61 -6.24
CA GLU A 213 -17.06 -7.63 -7.70
C GLU A 213 -15.86 -6.81 -8.20
N ILE A 214 -15.16 -7.35 -9.20
CA ILE A 214 -14.07 -6.69 -9.93
C ILE A 214 -14.37 -6.67 -11.44
N GLU A 215 -13.74 -5.76 -12.17
CA GLU A 215 -13.89 -5.65 -13.62
C GLU A 215 -12.54 -5.81 -14.34
N LEU A 216 -12.40 -6.88 -15.13
CA LEU A 216 -11.20 -7.21 -15.89
C LEU A 216 -11.19 -6.52 -17.25
N GLY A 217 -10.01 -6.05 -17.66
CA GLY A 217 -9.84 -5.37 -18.94
C GLY A 217 -10.55 -4.03 -19.02
N LEU A 218 -10.77 -3.36 -17.89
CA LEU A 218 -11.36 -2.04 -17.86
C LEU A 218 -10.41 -1.00 -18.50
N GLY A 219 -10.98 -0.06 -19.25
CA GLY A 219 -10.23 1.01 -19.90
C GLY A 219 -9.89 2.15 -18.95
N ILE A 220 -8.86 2.95 -19.29
CA ILE A 220 -8.36 4.03 -18.42
C ILE A 220 -9.34 5.22 -18.30
N HIS A 221 -10.38 5.31 -19.11
CA HIS A 221 -11.42 6.35 -19.00
C HIS A 221 -12.71 5.82 -18.34
N GLY A 222 -12.68 4.63 -17.73
CA GLY A 222 -13.86 3.99 -17.16
C GLY A 222 -14.69 3.21 -18.19
N GLU A 223 -14.15 2.94 -19.38
CA GLU A 223 -14.84 2.09 -20.36
C GLU A 223 -14.96 0.67 -19.85
N LYS A 224 -16.14 0.06 -20.04
CA LYS A 224 -16.44 -1.30 -19.60
C LYS A 224 -15.33 -2.27 -19.98
N GLY A 225 -15.03 -3.14 -19.03
CA GLY A 225 -14.15 -4.27 -19.21
C GLY A 225 -14.77 -5.36 -20.07
N VAL A 226 -14.03 -6.45 -20.21
CA VAL A 226 -14.49 -7.64 -20.94
C VAL A 226 -15.23 -8.63 -20.05
N GLU A 227 -15.02 -8.55 -18.74
CA GLU A 227 -15.58 -9.49 -17.77
C GLU A 227 -15.71 -8.83 -16.40
N ARG A 228 -16.87 -9.03 -15.75
CA ARG A 228 -17.05 -8.78 -14.32
C ARG A 228 -17.11 -10.11 -13.59
N ARG A 229 -16.48 -10.21 -12.43
CA ARG A 229 -16.46 -11.42 -11.61
C ARG A 229 -16.16 -11.12 -10.16
N GLU A 230 -16.34 -12.11 -9.30
CA GLU A 230 -15.93 -12.04 -7.90
C GLU A 230 -14.40 -11.89 -7.79
N ILE A 231 -13.97 -11.13 -6.78
CA ILE A 231 -12.55 -10.92 -6.49
C ILE A 231 -11.88 -12.25 -6.14
N ALA A 232 -10.69 -12.46 -6.69
CA ALA A 232 -9.86 -13.63 -6.41
C ALA A 232 -8.56 -13.21 -5.69
N PRO A 233 -7.84 -14.14 -5.05
CA PRO A 233 -6.51 -13.86 -4.51
C PRO A 233 -5.59 -13.20 -5.55
N ALA A 234 -4.74 -12.28 -5.09
CA ALA A 234 -3.87 -11.48 -5.97
C ALA A 234 -2.98 -12.33 -6.90
N ASP A 235 -2.49 -13.48 -6.43
CA ASP A 235 -1.69 -14.42 -7.23
C ASP A 235 -2.49 -14.99 -8.43
N ASP A 236 -3.79 -15.29 -8.23
CA ASP A 236 -4.67 -15.80 -9.28
C ASP A 236 -5.06 -14.71 -10.29
N LEU A 237 -5.24 -13.48 -9.82
CA LEU A 237 -5.43 -12.31 -10.70
C LEU A 237 -4.18 -12.06 -11.54
N CYS A 238 -2.98 -12.08 -10.94
CA CYS A 238 -1.71 -11.95 -11.66
C CYS A 238 -1.59 -13.00 -12.76
N LYS A 239 -1.88 -14.26 -12.44
CA LYS A 239 -1.86 -15.37 -13.40
C LYS A 239 -2.82 -15.13 -14.55
N THR A 240 -4.06 -14.73 -14.28
CA THR A 240 -5.09 -14.45 -15.29
C THR A 240 -4.60 -13.37 -16.28
N ILE A 241 -4.13 -12.25 -15.75
CA ILE A 241 -3.68 -11.08 -16.53
C ILE A 241 -2.44 -11.44 -17.35
N LEU A 242 -1.40 -11.99 -16.71
CA LEU A 242 -0.13 -12.29 -17.38
C LEU A 242 -0.27 -13.41 -18.40
N LYS A 243 -1.07 -14.45 -18.14
CA LYS A 243 -1.33 -15.49 -19.14
C LYS A 243 -1.94 -14.88 -20.40
N THR A 244 -2.89 -13.95 -20.24
CA THR A 244 -3.52 -13.27 -21.37
C THR A 244 -2.50 -12.50 -22.21
N ILE A 245 -1.58 -11.79 -21.56
CA ILE A 245 -0.50 -11.04 -22.22
C ILE A 245 0.50 -11.99 -22.91
N ILE A 246 0.93 -13.04 -22.22
CA ILE A 246 1.90 -14.03 -22.73
C ILE A 246 1.37 -14.73 -23.97
N ASP A 247 0.13 -15.19 -23.94
CA ASP A 247 -0.51 -15.87 -25.07
C ASP A 247 -0.64 -14.92 -26.27
N ASP A 248 -1.10 -13.68 -26.06
CA ASP A 248 -1.31 -12.72 -27.16
C ASP A 248 0.00 -12.28 -27.80
N ARG A 249 1.05 -12.08 -27.00
CA ARG A 249 2.37 -11.62 -27.45
C ARG A 249 3.33 -12.76 -27.79
N ASN A 250 2.87 -14.01 -27.74
CA ASN A 250 3.68 -15.20 -27.98
C ASN A 250 5.02 -15.11 -27.22
N ILE A 251 4.95 -14.85 -25.92
CA ILE A 251 6.12 -14.77 -25.04
C ILE A 251 6.52 -16.20 -24.68
N THR A 252 7.78 -16.54 -24.89
CA THR A 252 8.36 -17.87 -24.69
C THR A 252 9.50 -17.81 -23.68
N THR A 253 10.02 -18.96 -23.27
CA THR A 253 11.14 -19.06 -22.32
C THR A 253 12.46 -18.51 -22.88
N SER A 254 12.59 -18.37 -24.21
CA SER A 254 13.75 -17.72 -24.84
C SER A 254 13.67 -16.19 -24.81
N ASP A 255 12.51 -15.62 -24.45
CA ASP A 255 12.33 -14.17 -24.42
C ASP A 255 12.78 -13.57 -23.08
N ARG A 256 13.29 -12.34 -23.18
CA ARG A 256 13.50 -11.44 -22.04
C ARG A 256 12.39 -10.41 -22.02
N VAL A 257 11.92 -10.02 -20.85
CA VAL A 257 10.82 -9.06 -20.72
C VAL A 257 11.10 -7.94 -19.72
N ALA A 258 10.51 -6.78 -19.98
CA ALA A 258 10.25 -5.76 -18.99
C ALA A 258 8.83 -5.91 -18.46
N LEU A 259 8.65 -5.86 -17.14
CA LEU A 259 7.35 -5.85 -16.46
C LEU A 259 7.04 -4.44 -15.95
N LEU A 260 5.84 -3.95 -16.26
CA LEU A 260 5.27 -2.75 -15.67
C LEU A 260 4.11 -3.16 -14.76
N VAL A 261 4.16 -2.80 -13.48
CA VAL A 261 3.06 -2.94 -12.52
C VAL A 261 2.52 -1.56 -12.22
N ASN A 262 1.45 -1.17 -12.92
CA ASN A 262 0.92 0.18 -12.90
C ASN A 262 -0.36 0.27 -12.04
N GLY A 263 -0.37 1.13 -11.04
CA GLY A 263 -1.57 1.49 -10.28
C GLY A 263 -2.48 2.44 -11.06
N LEU A 264 -3.80 2.29 -10.92
CA LEU A 264 -4.79 3.12 -11.60
C LEU A 264 -5.20 4.37 -10.79
N GLY A 265 -4.60 4.61 -9.62
CA GLY A 265 -4.82 5.81 -8.82
C GLY A 265 -4.91 5.53 -7.33
N ALA A 266 -5.93 4.80 -6.91
CA ALA A 266 -6.27 4.63 -5.48
C ALA A 266 -5.76 3.31 -4.85
N THR A 267 -4.99 2.49 -5.58
CA THR A 267 -4.38 1.27 -5.04
C THR A 267 -3.12 1.59 -4.25
N SER A 268 -3.02 1.05 -3.03
CA SER A 268 -1.89 1.32 -2.14
C SER A 268 -0.57 0.72 -2.64
N ALA A 269 0.56 1.30 -2.21
CA ALA A 269 1.88 0.73 -2.49
C ALA A 269 2.05 -0.69 -1.92
N LEU A 270 1.34 -1.02 -0.84
CA LEU A 270 1.29 -2.36 -0.26
C LEU A 270 0.66 -3.35 -1.25
N GLU A 271 -0.51 -3.03 -1.78
CA GLU A 271 -1.20 -3.89 -2.76
C GLU A 271 -0.40 -4.02 -4.06
N LEU A 272 0.18 -2.94 -4.57
CA LEU A 272 1.03 -2.99 -5.76
C LEU A 272 2.29 -3.86 -5.53
N SER A 273 2.83 -3.88 -4.30
CA SER A 273 3.95 -4.76 -3.95
C SER A 273 3.53 -6.23 -3.93
N ILE A 274 2.31 -6.54 -3.47
CA ILE A 274 1.73 -7.89 -3.53
C ILE A 274 1.54 -8.32 -4.99
N MET A 275 0.96 -7.47 -5.84
CA MET A 275 0.79 -7.75 -7.28
C MET A 275 2.15 -7.93 -7.97
N THR A 276 3.16 -7.13 -7.61
CA THR A 276 4.52 -7.29 -8.12
C THR A 276 5.11 -8.63 -7.71
N ARG A 277 4.95 -9.04 -6.45
CA ARG A 277 5.40 -10.36 -5.97
C ARG A 277 4.70 -11.50 -6.73
N GLY A 278 3.39 -11.41 -6.93
CA GLY A 278 2.60 -12.41 -7.66
C GLY A 278 3.05 -12.53 -9.10
N ALA A 279 3.20 -11.40 -9.79
CA ALA A 279 3.66 -11.33 -11.18
C ALA A 279 5.07 -11.90 -11.37
N VAL A 280 6.01 -11.53 -10.51
CA VAL A 280 7.39 -12.02 -10.55
C VAL A 280 7.46 -13.53 -10.33
N ASN A 281 6.70 -14.04 -9.36
CA ASN A 281 6.66 -15.47 -9.09
C ASN A 281 6.07 -16.24 -10.27
N TYR A 282 4.93 -15.78 -10.80
CA TYR A 282 4.29 -16.42 -11.95
C TYR A 282 5.22 -16.47 -13.17
N LEU A 283 5.87 -15.37 -13.54
CA LEU A 283 6.80 -15.33 -14.67
C LEU A 283 8.03 -16.23 -14.45
N ARG A 284 8.56 -16.30 -13.22
CA ARG A 284 9.65 -17.23 -12.88
C ARG A 284 9.22 -18.69 -12.98
N ASP A 285 8.02 -19.02 -12.53
CA ASP A 285 7.47 -20.37 -12.64
C ASP A 285 7.25 -20.77 -14.10
N GLN A 286 6.96 -19.80 -14.99
CA GLN A 286 6.92 -20.00 -16.44
C GLN A 286 8.31 -20.01 -17.10
N ASN A 287 9.40 -19.88 -16.35
CA ASN A 287 10.78 -19.74 -16.85
C ASN A 287 10.97 -18.58 -17.86
N ILE A 288 10.25 -17.47 -17.67
CA ILE A 288 10.41 -16.25 -18.47
C ILE A 288 11.42 -15.33 -17.76
N THR A 289 12.40 -14.84 -18.52
CA THR A 289 13.45 -13.98 -17.95
C THR A 289 12.97 -12.55 -17.82
N ILE A 290 12.89 -12.05 -16.58
CA ILE A 290 12.56 -10.64 -16.29
C ILE A 290 13.86 -9.85 -16.12
N GLU A 291 14.06 -8.87 -16.99
CA GLU A 291 15.24 -8.00 -16.98
C GLU A 291 14.98 -6.67 -16.27
N ARG A 292 13.74 -6.16 -16.39
CA ARG A 292 13.33 -4.86 -15.86
C ARG A 292 11.96 -4.95 -15.21
N ILE A 293 11.79 -4.26 -14.07
CA ILE A 293 10.51 -4.09 -13.39
C ILE A 293 10.36 -2.66 -12.92
N TRP A 294 9.19 -2.09 -13.18
CA TRP A 294 8.75 -0.85 -12.55
C TRP A 294 7.40 -1.07 -11.87
N CYS A 295 7.22 -0.46 -10.70
CA CYS A 295 6.03 -0.57 -9.90
C CYS A 295 5.65 0.79 -9.33
N GLY A 296 4.38 1.17 -9.47
CA GLY A 296 3.83 2.43 -8.98
C GLY A 296 2.68 2.94 -9.83
N THR A 297 2.20 4.15 -9.56
CA THR A 297 1.21 4.83 -10.40
C THR A 297 1.92 5.59 -11.51
N LEU A 298 1.91 5.05 -12.72
CA LEU A 298 2.66 5.56 -13.88
C LEU A 298 1.71 6.08 -14.98
N LEU A 299 0.54 5.49 -15.12
CA LEU A 299 -0.56 6.00 -15.93
C LEU A 299 -1.85 5.69 -15.20
N SER A 300 -2.38 6.68 -14.49
CA SER A 300 -3.56 6.51 -13.64
C SER A 300 -4.87 6.57 -14.44
N ALA A 301 -5.98 6.38 -13.74
CA ALA A 301 -7.32 6.70 -14.14
C ALA A 301 -7.98 7.44 -12.96
N LEU A 302 -7.52 8.66 -12.70
CA LEU A 302 -7.88 9.48 -11.53
C LEU A 302 -7.67 8.70 -10.20
N ASP A 303 -8.76 8.46 -9.48
CA ASP A 303 -8.83 7.75 -8.20
C ASP A 303 -9.38 6.34 -8.34
N MET A 304 -9.22 5.71 -9.51
CA MET A 304 -9.66 4.34 -9.72
C MET A 304 -8.85 3.37 -8.84
N PRO A 305 -9.50 2.57 -7.97
CA PRO A 305 -8.82 1.47 -7.30
C PRO A 305 -8.66 0.33 -8.31
N GLY A 306 -7.42 -0.10 -8.54
CA GLY A 306 -7.07 -1.12 -9.50
C GLY A 306 -5.63 -1.01 -9.98
N CYS A 307 -5.22 -1.97 -10.79
CA CYS A 307 -3.89 -1.98 -11.38
C CYS A 307 -3.90 -2.56 -12.80
N SER A 308 -2.78 -2.44 -13.49
CA SER A 308 -2.54 -3.05 -14.79
C SER A 308 -1.13 -3.62 -14.84
N LEU A 309 -0.98 -4.71 -15.58
CA LEU A 309 0.32 -5.32 -15.85
C LEU A 309 0.63 -5.13 -17.34
N SER A 310 1.89 -4.81 -17.65
CA SER A 310 2.40 -4.78 -19.03
C SER A 310 3.65 -5.62 -19.16
N LEU A 311 3.77 -6.36 -20.26
CA LEU A 311 5.00 -7.02 -20.68
C LEU A 311 5.48 -6.45 -22.01
N LEU A 312 6.74 -6.04 -22.05
CA LEU A 312 7.45 -5.67 -23.28
C LEU A 312 8.56 -6.67 -23.55
N LYS A 313 8.56 -7.32 -24.73
CA LYS A 313 9.69 -8.16 -25.14
C LYS A 313 10.94 -7.31 -25.36
N LEU A 314 12.07 -7.79 -24.86
CA LEU A 314 13.34 -7.07 -24.86
C LEU A 314 14.40 -7.72 -25.74
N ASP A 315 15.10 -6.85 -26.45
CA ASP A 315 16.41 -7.10 -27.04
C ASP A 315 17.44 -6.15 -26.40
N ASP A 316 18.70 -6.24 -26.81
CA ASP A 316 19.77 -5.42 -26.24
C ASP A 316 19.59 -3.92 -26.54
N GLU A 317 19.01 -3.56 -27.70
CA GLU A 317 18.74 -2.17 -28.05
C GLU A 317 17.66 -1.57 -27.14
N ARG A 318 16.53 -2.29 -26.94
CA ARG A 318 15.45 -1.87 -26.05
C ARG A 318 15.94 -1.75 -24.60
N CYS A 319 16.74 -2.71 -24.13
CA CYS A 319 17.39 -2.61 -22.81
C CYS A 319 18.24 -1.33 -22.69
N ALA A 320 19.08 -1.05 -23.70
CA ALA A 320 19.93 0.13 -23.69
C ALA A 320 19.16 1.46 -23.81
N LEU A 321 17.99 1.47 -24.44
CA LEU A 321 17.12 2.65 -24.52
C LEU A 321 16.32 2.89 -23.23
N LEU A 322 15.84 1.81 -22.59
CA LEU A 322 15.18 1.89 -21.28
C LEU A 322 16.15 2.34 -20.18
N ASP A 323 17.40 1.88 -20.22
CA ASP A 323 18.45 2.25 -19.27
C ASP A 323 19.05 3.64 -19.51
N ALA A 324 18.84 4.25 -20.68
CA ALA A 324 19.40 5.57 -20.99
C ALA A 324 18.88 6.63 -20.01
N GLU A 325 19.73 7.61 -19.67
CA GLU A 325 19.37 8.68 -18.74
C GLU A 325 18.20 9.52 -19.25
N THR A 326 17.42 10.05 -18.31
CA THR A 326 16.35 11.00 -18.58
C THR A 326 16.19 11.95 -17.40
N SER A 327 15.80 13.19 -17.66
CA SER A 327 15.43 14.16 -16.62
C SER A 327 13.93 14.16 -16.30
N ALA A 328 13.14 13.33 -17.00
CA ALA A 328 11.71 13.21 -16.74
C ALA A 328 11.42 12.73 -15.31
N ARG A 329 10.84 13.60 -14.49
CA ARG A 329 10.65 13.41 -13.05
C ARG A 329 9.86 12.15 -12.68
N ALA A 330 8.91 11.74 -13.51
CA ALA A 330 8.04 10.61 -13.22
C ALA A 330 8.62 9.26 -13.68
N TRP A 331 9.80 9.24 -14.32
CA TRP A 331 10.45 7.99 -14.71
C TRP A 331 11.26 7.43 -13.53
N PRO A 332 10.89 6.27 -12.97
CA PRO A 332 11.50 5.69 -11.76
C PRO A 332 12.92 5.12 -11.96
N GLY A 333 13.60 5.43 -13.07
CA GLY A 333 14.98 5.01 -13.34
C GLY A 333 15.10 3.64 -14.01
N SER A 334 16.21 2.93 -13.77
CA SER A 334 16.60 1.77 -14.60
C SER A 334 15.64 0.59 -14.55
N GLY A 335 14.94 0.35 -13.43
CA GLY A 335 14.08 -0.84 -13.27
C GLY A 335 14.81 -2.17 -13.16
N ARG A 336 16.14 -2.20 -13.03
CA ARG A 336 16.89 -3.47 -12.93
C ARG A 336 16.46 -4.30 -11.73
N ILE A 337 16.25 -5.60 -11.94
CA ILE A 337 15.82 -6.55 -10.90
C ILE A 337 16.95 -7.54 -10.54
N SER A 338 16.95 -8.01 -9.28
CA SER A 338 17.69 -9.21 -8.89
C SER A 338 17.03 -10.49 -9.42
N HIS A 339 17.76 -11.30 -10.20
CA HIS A 339 17.23 -12.54 -10.78
C HIS A 339 16.69 -13.54 -9.74
N LYS A 340 17.16 -13.48 -8.48
CA LYS A 340 16.60 -14.23 -7.36
C LYS A 340 16.32 -13.35 -6.15
N ARG A 341 15.33 -13.73 -5.33
CA ARG A 341 15.15 -13.15 -3.99
C ARG A 341 16.36 -13.50 -3.14
N ARG A 342 16.90 -12.52 -2.41
CA ARG A 342 17.96 -12.72 -1.43
C ARG A 342 17.34 -12.75 -0.04
N GLU A 343 17.43 -13.89 0.62
CA GLU A 343 17.04 -14.05 2.02
C GLU A 343 18.32 -14.21 2.83
N ILE A 344 18.39 -13.50 3.95
CA ILE A 344 19.54 -13.52 4.85
C ILE A 344 19.06 -14.21 6.13
N ALA A 345 19.80 -15.22 6.58
CA ALA A 345 19.48 -15.95 7.80
C ALA A 345 19.63 -15.04 9.03
N ASP A 346 18.68 -15.14 9.98
CA ASP A 346 18.82 -14.54 11.30
C ASP A 346 19.99 -15.20 12.06
N PRO A 347 21.04 -14.45 12.46
CA PRO A 347 22.21 -15.01 13.13
C PRO A 347 21.92 -15.70 14.48
N LYS A 348 20.84 -15.34 15.18
CA LYS A 348 20.53 -15.92 16.51
C LYS A 348 19.41 -16.95 16.46
N GLY A 349 18.59 -16.93 15.41
CA GLY A 349 17.35 -17.69 15.35
C GLY A 349 16.39 -17.32 16.50
N SER A 350 15.18 -17.89 16.49
CA SER A 350 14.18 -17.67 17.54
C SER A 350 14.42 -18.48 18.81
N SER A 351 15.68 -18.78 19.19
CA SER A 351 15.97 -19.70 20.30
C SER A 351 15.66 -19.06 21.66
N ASP A 352 14.39 -18.99 22.01
CA ASP A 352 13.87 -18.71 23.34
C ASP A 352 13.73 -20.02 24.13
N GLU A 353 14.80 -20.82 24.19
CA GLU A 353 14.81 -21.99 25.08
C GLU A 353 14.79 -21.51 26.53
N ILE A 354 13.57 -21.43 27.08
CA ILE A 354 13.37 -21.29 28.52
C ILE A 354 13.69 -22.67 29.14
N ASN A 355 14.59 -22.69 30.11
CA ASN A 355 14.82 -23.88 30.91
C ASN A 355 13.60 -24.05 31.85
N TYR A 356 12.77 -25.06 31.57
CA TYR A 356 11.55 -25.31 32.33
C TYR A 356 11.87 -26.19 33.54
N PRO A 357 11.53 -25.77 34.78
CA PRO A 357 11.68 -26.60 35.97
C PRO A 357 10.68 -27.77 35.96
N GLU A 358 10.84 -28.71 36.90
CA GLU A 358 9.82 -29.73 37.15
C GLU A 358 8.49 -29.09 37.58
N ALA A 359 7.38 -29.76 37.28
CA ALA A 359 6.04 -29.26 37.58
C ALA A 359 5.83 -29.19 39.10
N GLY A 360 5.56 -27.97 39.60
CA GLY A 360 5.22 -27.72 40.99
C GLY A 360 3.75 -28.04 41.31
N PRO A 361 3.35 -27.92 42.59
CA PRO A 361 2.01 -28.31 43.06
C PRO A 361 0.86 -27.48 42.47
N LEU A 362 1.15 -26.31 41.91
CA LEU A 362 0.16 -25.43 41.29
C LEU A 362 0.07 -25.57 39.77
N ALA A 363 0.91 -26.42 39.15
CA ALA A 363 1.08 -26.44 37.70
C ALA A 363 -0.23 -26.65 36.93
N GLU A 364 -0.99 -27.69 37.27
CA GLU A 364 -2.28 -28.00 36.62
C GLU A 364 -3.29 -26.85 36.77
N LYS A 365 -3.31 -26.22 37.95
CA LYS A 365 -4.24 -25.12 38.24
C LYS A 365 -3.87 -23.86 37.44
N ILE A 366 -2.59 -23.51 37.39
CA ILE A 366 -2.11 -22.35 36.63
C ILE A 366 -2.33 -22.57 35.13
N GLU A 367 -2.05 -23.78 34.61
CA GLU A 367 -2.31 -24.10 33.20
C GLU A 367 -3.80 -23.94 32.87
N LYS A 368 -4.69 -24.51 33.70
CA LYS A 368 -6.13 -24.40 33.50
C LYS A 368 -6.59 -22.94 33.47
N ILE A 369 -6.15 -22.13 34.44
CA ILE A 369 -6.51 -20.71 34.54
C ILE A 369 -5.95 -19.93 33.34
N GLY A 370 -4.67 -20.13 32.99
CA GLY A 370 -4.04 -19.42 31.88
C GLY A 370 -4.70 -19.70 30.53
N ARG A 371 -5.12 -20.95 30.30
CA ARG A 371 -5.88 -21.33 29.10
C ARG A 371 -7.30 -20.75 29.10
N ALA A 372 -7.97 -20.71 30.25
CA ALA A 372 -9.29 -20.09 30.38
C ALA A 372 -9.24 -18.59 30.08
N VAL A 373 -8.24 -17.88 30.63
CA VAL A 373 -7.98 -16.47 30.34
C VAL A 373 -7.75 -16.23 28.85
N ALA A 374 -6.90 -17.04 28.22
CA ALA A 374 -6.62 -16.90 26.79
C ALA A 374 -7.90 -17.09 25.95
N GLN A 375 -8.69 -18.13 26.24
CA GLN A 375 -9.96 -18.35 25.55
C GLN A 375 -10.93 -17.18 25.76
N LYS A 376 -11.04 -16.66 26.99
CA LYS A 376 -11.92 -15.54 27.28
C LYS A 376 -11.54 -14.27 26.53
N ILE A 377 -10.24 -13.96 26.44
CA ILE A 377 -9.76 -12.81 25.65
C ILE A 377 -10.07 -12.98 24.17
N LYS A 378 -9.96 -14.20 23.63
CA LYS A 378 -10.32 -14.52 22.26
C LYS A 378 -11.81 -14.32 22.00
N ASP A 379 -12.66 -14.75 22.92
CA ASP A 379 -14.12 -14.59 22.81
C ASP A 379 -14.55 -13.12 22.89
N GLU A 380 -13.78 -12.26 23.57
CA GLU A 380 -14.04 -10.82 23.74
C GLU A 380 -13.41 -9.94 22.63
N GLU A 381 -12.74 -10.55 21.63
CA GLU A 381 -12.11 -9.83 20.51
C GLU A 381 -13.05 -8.78 19.87
N PRO A 382 -14.30 -9.11 19.48
CA PRO A 382 -15.14 -8.15 18.77
C PRO A 382 -15.52 -6.96 19.65
N HIS A 383 -15.69 -7.20 20.96
CA HIS A 383 -16.03 -6.17 21.92
C HIS A 383 -14.86 -5.20 22.13
N LEU A 384 -13.64 -5.73 22.27
CA LEU A 384 -12.42 -4.94 22.46
C LEU A 384 -12.07 -4.13 21.21
N THR A 385 -12.28 -4.70 20.01
CA THR A 385 -12.15 -3.99 18.73
C THR A 385 -13.17 -2.86 18.59
N ASP A 386 -14.43 -3.05 19.01
CA ASP A 386 -15.45 -1.99 18.99
C ASP A 386 -15.10 -0.83 19.94
N LEU A 387 -14.64 -1.12 21.16
CA LEU A 387 -14.20 -0.09 22.10
C LEU A 387 -13.03 0.74 21.54
N ASP A 388 -12.03 0.05 20.99
CA ASP A 388 -10.84 0.71 20.44
C ASP A 388 -11.14 1.45 19.12
N THR A 389 -12.11 1.00 18.31
CA THR A 389 -12.55 1.75 17.12
C THR A 389 -13.16 3.11 17.50
N LYS A 390 -13.79 3.21 18.67
CA LYS A 390 -14.42 4.45 19.15
C LYS A 390 -13.42 5.45 19.74
N ALA A 391 -12.30 4.96 20.28
CA ALA A 391 -11.35 5.78 21.04
C ALA A 391 -9.89 5.72 20.52
N GLY A 392 -9.61 4.90 19.51
CA GLY A 392 -8.28 4.58 19.00
C GLY A 392 -8.32 4.23 17.51
N ASP A 393 -7.56 3.22 17.11
CA ASP A 393 -7.45 2.75 15.72
C ASP A 393 -8.14 1.40 15.44
N GLY A 394 -8.76 0.80 16.45
CA GLY A 394 -9.62 -0.38 16.30
C GLY A 394 -8.84 -1.67 16.10
N ASP A 395 -7.62 -1.77 16.62
CA ASP A 395 -6.75 -2.94 16.46
C ASP A 395 -6.52 -3.72 17.77
N LEU A 396 -7.01 -3.22 18.91
CA LEU A 396 -6.80 -3.81 20.22
C LEU A 396 -7.30 -5.26 20.31
N GLY A 397 -8.54 -5.53 19.88
CA GLY A 397 -9.12 -6.87 19.96
C GLY A 397 -8.30 -7.88 19.17
N ALA A 398 -8.07 -7.62 17.88
CA ALA A 398 -7.22 -8.46 17.04
C ALA A 398 -5.80 -8.64 17.60
N SER A 399 -5.26 -7.63 18.29
CA SER A 399 -3.96 -7.71 18.94
C SER A 399 -3.96 -8.64 20.14
N LEU A 400 -4.99 -8.57 20.99
CA LEU A 400 -5.13 -9.45 22.15
C LEU A 400 -5.51 -10.88 21.75
N GLU A 401 -6.24 -11.07 20.65
CA GLU A 401 -6.53 -12.39 20.07
C GLU A 401 -5.24 -13.13 19.69
N ARG A 402 -4.31 -12.46 18.99
CA ARG A 402 -2.99 -13.03 18.68
C ARG A 402 -2.21 -13.39 19.94
N GLY A 403 -2.32 -12.57 20.99
CA GLY A 403 -1.74 -12.85 22.29
C GLY A 403 -2.33 -14.10 22.95
N ALA A 404 -3.66 -14.23 22.90
CA ALA A 404 -4.38 -15.40 23.41
C ALA A 404 -3.99 -16.68 22.67
N ASP A 405 -3.94 -16.65 21.34
CA ASP A 405 -3.48 -17.80 20.55
C ASP A 405 -2.06 -18.22 20.94
N ALA A 406 -1.15 -17.24 21.11
CA ALA A 406 0.21 -17.52 21.55
C ALA A 406 0.29 -18.09 22.98
N MET A 407 -0.65 -17.73 23.86
CA MET A 407 -0.77 -18.35 25.20
C MET A 407 -1.30 -19.78 25.12
N LEU A 408 -2.28 -20.04 24.26
CA LEU A 408 -2.83 -21.39 24.04
C LEU A 408 -1.79 -22.34 23.45
N ASP A 409 -0.88 -21.82 22.63
CA ASP A 409 0.24 -22.57 22.03
C ASP A 409 1.40 -22.87 23.01
N LEU A 410 1.36 -22.33 24.24
CA LEU A 410 2.38 -22.64 25.24
C LEU A 410 2.37 -24.12 25.65
N PRO A 411 3.54 -24.77 25.72
CA PRO A 411 3.62 -26.17 26.14
C PRO A 411 3.32 -26.32 27.63
N ALA A 412 2.81 -27.48 28.07
CA ALA A 412 2.45 -27.75 29.47
C ALA A 412 3.57 -27.37 30.48
N LYS A 413 4.83 -27.62 30.12
CA LYS A 413 6.01 -27.25 30.92
C LYS A 413 6.17 -25.76 31.18
N ALA A 414 5.58 -24.89 30.36
CA ALA A 414 5.54 -23.44 30.60
C ALA A 414 4.78 -23.08 31.88
N TRP A 415 3.83 -23.91 32.27
CA TRP A 415 2.97 -23.69 33.43
C TRP A 415 3.49 -24.36 34.71
N ALA A 416 4.72 -24.90 34.69
CA ALA A 416 5.30 -25.69 35.79
C ALA A 416 5.33 -24.96 37.14
N THR A 417 5.58 -23.64 37.14
CA THR A 417 5.58 -22.79 38.34
C THR A 417 4.98 -21.42 38.03
N PRO A 418 4.53 -20.64 39.03
CA PRO A 418 4.09 -19.26 38.82
C PRO A 418 5.10 -18.40 38.04
N ALA A 419 6.37 -18.46 38.44
CA ALA A 419 7.44 -17.70 37.80
C ALA A 419 7.60 -18.03 36.32
N THR A 420 7.69 -19.33 36.00
CA THR A 420 7.83 -19.83 34.64
C THR A 420 6.61 -19.47 33.80
N ALA A 421 5.40 -19.59 34.36
CA ALA A 421 4.15 -19.28 33.67
C ALA A 421 4.09 -17.81 33.25
N LEU A 422 4.42 -16.89 34.16
CA LEU A 422 4.45 -15.46 33.86
C LEU A 422 5.54 -15.11 32.84
N ILE A 423 6.77 -15.62 32.99
CA ILE A 423 7.86 -15.35 32.06
C ILE A 423 7.58 -15.91 30.66
N ALA A 424 7.08 -17.14 30.57
CA ALA A 424 6.74 -17.78 29.30
C ALA A 424 5.57 -17.06 28.61
N THR A 425 4.55 -16.67 29.37
CA THR A 425 3.44 -15.85 28.87
C THR A 425 3.94 -14.50 28.37
N GLY A 426 4.73 -13.77 29.14
CA GLY A 426 5.30 -12.48 28.70
C GLY A 426 6.15 -12.61 27.43
N ASN A 427 6.92 -13.69 27.30
CA ASN A 427 7.69 -13.99 26.09
C ASN A 427 6.81 -14.38 24.89
N ALA A 428 5.66 -15.03 25.10
CA ALA A 428 4.70 -15.32 24.04
C ALA A 428 4.00 -14.03 23.57
N LEU A 429 3.52 -13.23 24.52
CA LEU A 429 2.81 -11.97 24.24
C LEU A 429 3.71 -10.97 23.50
N ARG A 430 4.98 -10.78 23.88
CA ARG A 430 5.87 -9.84 23.16
C ARG A 430 6.10 -10.20 21.69
N LYS A 431 5.97 -11.49 21.33
CA LYS A 431 6.19 -11.99 19.97
C LYS A 431 4.93 -11.87 19.13
N ALA A 432 3.78 -12.16 19.73
CA ALA A 432 2.50 -12.22 19.04
C ALA A 432 1.80 -10.87 18.96
N ILE A 433 1.99 -10.02 19.98
CA ILE A 433 1.41 -8.69 20.06
C ILE A 433 2.45 -7.66 19.62
N ALA A 434 2.27 -7.13 18.41
CA ALA A 434 3.01 -5.95 17.94
C ALA A 434 2.46 -4.65 18.58
N GLY A 435 3.13 -3.52 18.36
CA GLY A 435 2.72 -2.24 18.96
C GLY A 435 3.13 -2.11 20.42
N SER A 436 2.45 -1.24 21.18
CA SER A 436 2.81 -0.91 22.57
C SER A 436 2.36 -1.96 23.60
N SER A 437 1.21 -2.62 23.36
CA SER A 437 0.63 -3.60 24.29
C SER A 437 1.54 -4.80 24.55
N GLY A 438 2.20 -5.34 23.51
CA GLY A 438 3.11 -6.49 23.65
C GLY A 438 4.25 -6.24 24.64
N PRO A 439 5.06 -5.17 24.46
CA PRO A 439 6.07 -4.75 25.41
C PRO A 439 5.54 -4.49 26.83
N PHE A 440 4.35 -3.89 26.98
CA PHE A 440 3.76 -3.63 28.30
C PHE A 440 3.44 -4.92 29.06
N TYR A 441 2.66 -5.83 28.48
CA TYR A 441 2.35 -7.11 29.12
C TYR A 441 3.61 -7.94 29.37
N ALA A 442 4.54 -7.97 28.42
CA ALA A 442 5.78 -8.71 28.56
C ALA A 442 6.64 -8.18 29.70
N ASN A 443 6.83 -6.86 29.81
CA ASN A 443 7.62 -6.26 30.88
C ASN A 443 6.98 -6.52 32.25
N ALA A 444 5.65 -6.40 32.37
CA ALA A 444 4.91 -6.71 33.59
C ALA A 444 5.12 -8.16 34.04
N LEU A 445 4.79 -9.11 33.17
CA LEU A 445 4.79 -10.53 33.50
C LEU A 445 6.21 -11.06 33.71
N ILE A 446 7.19 -10.62 32.92
CA ILE A 446 8.59 -11.06 33.10
C ILE A 446 9.16 -10.55 34.43
N ARG A 447 8.89 -9.29 34.82
CA ARG A 447 9.38 -8.76 36.09
C ARG A 447 8.68 -9.39 37.29
N ALA A 448 7.36 -9.54 37.24
CA ALA A 448 6.59 -10.26 38.26
C ALA A 448 7.07 -11.72 38.40
N GLY A 449 7.27 -12.41 37.28
CA GLY A 449 7.77 -13.77 37.25
C GLY A 449 9.19 -13.92 37.80
N ARG A 450 10.10 -12.98 37.52
CA ARG A 450 11.44 -12.95 38.13
C ARG A 450 11.40 -12.80 39.64
N HIS A 451 10.53 -11.93 40.15
CA HIS A 451 10.36 -11.78 41.60
C HIS A 451 9.86 -13.09 42.23
N LEU A 452 8.83 -13.72 41.66
CA LEU A 452 8.34 -15.01 42.16
C LEU A 452 9.36 -16.15 42.00
N GLN A 453 10.30 -16.05 41.07
CA GLN A 453 11.35 -17.06 40.88
C GLN A 453 12.30 -17.14 42.08
N GLU A 454 12.41 -16.06 42.85
CA GLU A 454 13.23 -15.97 44.06
C GLU A 454 12.51 -16.54 45.31
N CYS A 455 11.27 -17.05 45.16
CA CYS A 455 10.43 -17.54 46.24
C CYS A 455 9.98 -19.00 46.01
N ASP A 456 10.37 -19.93 46.89
CA ASP A 456 10.07 -21.36 46.73
C ASP A 456 8.56 -21.70 46.83
N ASN A 457 7.80 -20.94 47.63
CA ASN A 457 6.36 -21.14 47.81
C ASN A 457 5.65 -19.79 48.05
N PRO A 458 5.37 -19.01 46.99
CA PRO A 458 4.84 -17.66 47.13
C PRO A 458 3.43 -17.66 47.72
N GLY A 459 3.24 -16.95 48.84
CA GLY A 459 1.95 -16.72 49.48
C GLY A 459 1.28 -15.43 49.00
N PRO A 460 0.14 -15.03 49.60
CA PRO A 460 -0.58 -13.82 49.20
C PRO A 460 0.28 -12.54 49.21
N ARG A 461 1.27 -12.46 50.10
CA ARG A 461 2.18 -11.31 50.18
C ARG A 461 3.12 -11.25 48.98
N GLU A 462 3.80 -12.35 48.65
CA GLU A 462 4.72 -12.40 47.51
C GLU A 462 3.97 -12.19 46.18
N TRP A 463 2.73 -12.66 46.07
CA TRP A 463 1.85 -12.36 44.94
C TRP A 463 1.45 -10.88 44.87
N ALA A 464 1.25 -10.21 46.01
CA ALA A 464 0.96 -8.78 46.03
C ALA A 464 2.16 -7.95 45.58
N GLU A 465 3.35 -8.29 46.07
CA GLU A 465 4.61 -7.69 45.65
C GLU A 465 4.86 -7.91 44.15
N ALA A 466 4.62 -9.12 43.63
CA ALA A 466 4.73 -9.41 42.20
C ALA A 466 3.73 -8.61 41.34
N PHE A 467 2.48 -8.47 41.81
CA PHE A 467 1.46 -7.71 41.09
C PHE A 467 1.80 -6.22 41.04
N ASP A 468 2.24 -5.64 42.16
CA ASP A 468 2.69 -4.25 42.21
C ASP A 468 3.92 -4.02 41.28
N ILE A 469 4.90 -4.92 41.30
CA ILE A 469 6.05 -4.89 40.36
C ILE A 469 5.56 -4.91 38.91
N GLY A 470 4.60 -5.77 38.57
CA GLY A 470 4.06 -5.89 37.22
C GLY A 470 3.34 -4.62 36.77
N ALA A 471 2.46 -4.05 37.61
CA ALA A 471 1.73 -2.83 37.31
C ALA A 471 2.68 -1.63 37.15
N ASN A 472 3.63 -1.46 38.07
CA ASN A 472 4.61 -0.38 38.00
C ASN A 472 5.57 -0.53 36.81
N ALA A 473 5.88 -1.76 36.37
CA ALA A 473 6.69 -1.99 35.17
C ALA A 473 6.03 -1.44 33.89
N ILE A 474 4.69 -1.45 33.82
CA ILE A 474 3.94 -0.84 32.72
C ILE A 474 4.01 0.68 32.82
N ALA A 475 3.79 1.23 34.02
CA ALA A 475 3.88 2.66 34.27
C ALA A 475 5.26 3.24 33.92
N GLU A 476 6.33 2.57 34.33
CA GLU A 476 7.72 2.96 34.01
C GLU A 476 8.02 2.91 32.51
N LEU A 477 7.53 1.88 31.81
CA LEU A 477 7.80 1.70 30.39
C LEU A 477 6.98 2.67 29.52
N GLY A 478 5.72 2.90 29.89
CA GLY A 478 4.78 3.74 29.14
C GLY A 478 4.78 5.21 29.53
N GLY A 479 5.32 5.56 30.71
CA GLY A 479 5.25 6.92 31.26
C GLY A 479 3.86 7.33 31.74
N ALA A 480 2.90 6.41 31.76
CA ALA A 480 1.52 6.64 32.16
C ALA A 480 1.33 6.47 33.66
N LYS A 481 0.32 7.14 34.20
CA LYS A 481 -0.15 7.01 35.59
C LYS A 481 -1.67 6.81 35.63
N GLU A 482 -2.16 6.47 36.80
CA GLU A 482 -3.59 6.50 37.08
C GLU A 482 -4.18 7.90 36.81
N GLY A 483 -5.30 7.93 36.11
CA GLY A 483 -5.98 9.11 35.58
C GLY A 483 -5.68 9.41 34.12
N ASP A 484 -4.67 8.78 33.50
CA ASP A 484 -4.29 9.07 32.11
C ASP A 484 -5.15 8.32 31.08
N ARG A 485 -6.11 7.51 31.53
CA ARG A 485 -7.02 6.68 30.73
C ARG A 485 -6.28 5.59 29.95
N THR A 486 -5.77 4.61 30.69
CA THR A 486 -5.04 3.45 30.19
C THR A 486 -5.36 2.21 31.03
N MET A 487 -4.77 1.06 30.69
CA MET A 487 -4.83 -0.14 31.52
C MET A 487 -4.35 0.04 32.97
N LEU A 488 -3.56 1.08 33.26
CA LEU A 488 -3.10 1.39 34.62
C LEU A 488 -4.25 1.84 35.54
N ASP A 489 -5.32 2.39 34.98
CA ASP A 489 -6.52 2.77 35.73
C ASP A 489 -7.26 1.56 36.29
N ALA A 490 -7.06 0.37 35.69
CA ALA A 490 -7.51 -0.89 36.27
C ALA A 490 -6.41 -1.53 37.13
N LEU A 491 -5.17 -1.62 36.64
CA LEU A 491 -4.09 -2.36 37.29
C LEU A 491 -3.64 -1.77 38.62
N LEU A 492 -3.42 -0.46 38.72
CA LEU A 492 -2.88 0.15 39.94
C LEU A 492 -3.89 0.11 41.10
N PRO A 493 -5.19 0.43 40.90
CA PRO A 493 -6.19 0.22 41.96
C PRO A 493 -6.32 -1.25 42.37
N ALA A 494 -6.23 -2.18 41.42
CA ALA A 494 -6.32 -3.61 41.70
C ALA A 494 -5.13 -4.12 42.51
N ALA A 495 -3.90 -3.74 42.16
CA ALA A 495 -2.70 -4.10 42.91
C ALA A 495 -2.76 -3.58 44.36
N ARG A 496 -3.21 -2.33 44.57
CA ARG A 496 -3.42 -1.77 45.91
C ARG A 496 -4.48 -2.52 46.70
N ALA A 497 -5.64 -2.82 46.09
CA ALA A 497 -6.71 -3.55 46.76
C ALA A 497 -6.31 -4.98 47.14
N PHE A 498 -5.52 -5.65 46.29
CA PHE A 498 -4.97 -6.97 46.58
C PHE A 498 -4.01 -6.94 47.78
N ASP A 499 -3.08 -5.98 47.80
CA ASP A 499 -2.12 -5.80 48.89
C ASP A 499 -2.81 -5.47 50.23
N GLU A 500 -3.78 -4.56 50.23
CA GLU A 500 -4.58 -4.22 51.42
C GLU A 500 -5.33 -5.44 51.98
N ALA A 501 -5.96 -6.22 51.09
CA ALA A 501 -6.67 -7.44 51.47
C ALA A 501 -5.72 -8.53 52.02
N ALA A 502 -4.56 -8.70 51.39
CA ALA A 502 -3.53 -9.63 51.85
C ALA A 502 -2.99 -9.25 53.24
N LYS A 503 -2.72 -7.96 53.48
CA LYS A 503 -2.31 -7.42 54.80
C LYS A 503 -3.39 -7.61 55.86
N ALA A 504 -4.65 -7.56 55.49
CA ALA A 504 -5.78 -7.82 56.38
C ALA A 504 -6.00 -9.32 56.68
N GLY A 505 -5.16 -10.22 56.15
CA GLY A 505 -5.24 -11.66 56.39
C GLY A 505 -6.39 -12.35 55.67
N LYS A 506 -6.97 -11.74 54.63
CA LYS A 506 -7.98 -12.39 53.78
C LYS A 506 -7.36 -13.55 53.01
N SER A 507 -8.17 -14.53 52.63
CA SER A 507 -7.71 -15.61 51.75
C SER A 507 -7.31 -15.06 50.38
N GLY A 508 -6.44 -15.78 49.65
CA GLY A 508 -6.01 -15.36 48.31
C GLY A 508 -7.18 -15.14 47.34
N LYS A 509 -8.25 -15.93 47.45
CA LYS A 509 -9.47 -15.78 46.63
C LYS A 509 -10.23 -14.49 46.97
N GLU A 510 -10.40 -14.19 48.25
CA GLU A 510 -11.05 -12.95 48.69
C GLU A 510 -10.23 -11.71 48.36
N ALA A 511 -8.89 -11.79 48.46
CA ALA A 511 -7.99 -10.72 48.06
C ALA A 511 -8.04 -10.46 46.54
N TRP A 512 -8.05 -11.53 45.74
CA TRP A 512 -8.17 -11.42 44.27
C TRP A 512 -9.53 -10.86 43.85
N GLN A 513 -10.63 -11.27 44.50
CA GLN A 513 -11.94 -10.69 44.21
C GLN A 513 -11.97 -9.19 44.51
N ALA A 514 -11.38 -8.75 45.62
CA ALA A 514 -11.26 -7.32 45.93
C ALA A 514 -10.44 -6.56 44.86
N ALA A 515 -9.40 -7.20 44.32
CA ALA A 515 -8.63 -6.65 43.20
C ALA A 515 -9.47 -6.56 41.91
N CYS A 516 -10.30 -7.56 41.62
CA CYS A 516 -11.21 -7.56 40.45
C CYS A 516 -12.24 -6.44 40.56
N ASP A 517 -12.84 -6.25 41.73
CA ASP A 517 -13.82 -5.19 41.97
C ASP A 517 -13.17 -3.79 41.78
N ALA A 518 -11.93 -3.62 42.25
CA ALA A 518 -11.16 -2.39 42.06
C ALA A 518 -10.76 -2.17 40.59
N ALA A 519 -10.30 -3.21 39.91
CA ALA A 519 -9.98 -3.18 38.48
C ALA A 519 -11.20 -2.78 37.65
N ARG A 520 -12.36 -3.40 37.92
CA ARG A 520 -13.60 -3.14 37.21
C ARG A 520 -14.06 -1.70 37.42
N LYS A 521 -14.05 -1.22 38.67
CA LYS A 521 -14.39 0.16 38.98
C LYS A 521 -13.46 1.16 38.28
N GLY A 522 -12.16 0.88 38.27
CA GLY A 522 -11.16 1.70 37.58
C GLY A 522 -11.40 1.74 36.08
N ALA A 523 -11.60 0.57 35.47
CA ALA A 523 -11.91 0.42 34.04
C ALA A 523 -13.21 1.12 33.64
N ASP A 524 -14.30 0.94 34.37
CA ASP A 524 -15.57 1.63 34.09
C ASP A 524 -15.42 3.15 34.25
N GLY A 525 -14.63 3.61 35.23
CA GLY A 525 -14.35 5.02 35.48
C GLY A 525 -13.60 5.73 34.35
N THR A 526 -12.86 4.99 33.52
CA THR A 526 -12.14 5.57 32.36
C THR A 526 -13.06 6.23 31.33
N ALA A 527 -14.35 5.87 31.30
CA ALA A 527 -15.33 6.50 30.42
C ALA A 527 -15.52 8.00 30.71
N GLU A 528 -15.28 8.42 31.96
CA GLU A 528 -15.41 9.81 32.41
C GLU A 528 -14.08 10.58 32.29
N MET A 529 -12.98 9.89 31.94
CA MET A 529 -11.66 10.48 31.89
C MET A 529 -11.35 11.08 30.51
N LYS A 530 -10.70 12.24 30.53
CA LYS A 530 -10.07 12.79 29.34
C LYS A 530 -8.75 12.06 29.10
N PRO A 531 -8.52 11.48 27.91
CA PRO A 531 -7.27 10.79 27.62
C PRO A 531 -6.11 11.78 27.53
N GLU A 532 -5.07 11.55 28.32
CA GLU A 532 -3.83 12.34 28.31
C GLU A 532 -2.73 11.63 27.50
N LEU A 533 -2.83 10.30 27.35
CA LEU A 533 -1.87 9.47 26.63
C LEU A 533 -2.57 8.55 25.60
N GLY A 534 -1.75 7.87 24.79
CA GLY A 534 -2.23 6.97 23.74
C GLY A 534 -2.92 7.68 22.57
N ARG A 535 -3.43 6.90 21.60
CA ARG A 535 -4.12 7.45 20.42
C ARG A 535 -5.41 8.19 20.77
N ALA A 536 -6.04 7.83 21.88
CA ALA A 536 -7.23 8.49 22.40
C ALA A 536 -7.00 9.97 22.74
N SER A 537 -5.79 10.34 23.16
CA SER A 537 -5.45 11.74 23.46
C SER A 537 -5.63 12.68 22.26
N TYR A 538 -5.52 12.17 21.02
CA TYR A 538 -5.73 12.96 19.80
C TYR A 538 -7.21 13.30 19.55
N LEU A 539 -8.13 12.50 20.10
CA LEU A 539 -9.57 12.71 19.99
C LEU A 539 -10.08 13.72 21.04
N GLY A 540 -9.34 13.91 22.13
CA GLY A 540 -9.69 14.83 23.22
C GLY A 540 -11.08 14.52 23.81
N GLU A 541 -11.96 15.52 23.89
CA GLU A 541 -13.31 15.36 24.46
C GLU A 541 -14.18 14.35 23.71
N ARG A 542 -13.89 14.07 22.43
CA ARG A 542 -14.68 13.13 21.63
C ARG A 542 -14.54 11.68 22.10
N ALA A 543 -13.50 11.37 22.89
CA ALA A 543 -13.30 10.05 23.44
C ALA A 543 -14.10 9.82 24.74
N VAL A 544 -14.64 10.88 25.37
CA VAL A 544 -15.39 10.77 26.63
C VAL A 544 -16.72 10.05 26.40
N GLY A 545 -17.12 9.18 27.34
CA GLY A 545 -18.35 8.39 27.28
C GLY A 545 -18.15 6.93 26.84
N VAL A 546 -16.92 6.53 26.50
CA VAL A 546 -16.56 5.15 26.17
C VAL A 546 -15.39 4.72 27.06
N PRO A 547 -15.48 3.59 27.79
CA PRO A 547 -14.36 3.07 28.56
C PRO A 547 -13.11 2.81 27.70
N ASP A 548 -11.93 2.89 28.31
CA ASP A 548 -10.67 2.48 27.69
C ASP A 548 -10.65 0.97 27.46
N GLY A 549 -10.40 0.56 26.21
CA GLY A 549 -10.35 -0.86 25.84
C GLY A 549 -9.25 -1.62 26.60
N GLY A 550 -8.10 -0.98 26.86
CA GLY A 550 -7.01 -1.56 27.63
C GLY A 550 -7.41 -1.87 29.08
N ALA A 551 -8.03 -0.92 29.77
CA ALA A 551 -8.53 -1.10 31.13
C ALA A 551 -9.64 -2.15 31.22
N ILE A 552 -10.55 -2.19 30.25
CA ILE A 552 -11.60 -3.23 30.18
C ILE A 552 -10.99 -4.61 29.96
N ALA A 553 -9.98 -4.74 29.09
CA ALA A 553 -9.26 -5.99 28.90
C ALA A 553 -8.64 -6.50 30.22
N ILE A 554 -8.07 -5.61 31.04
CA ILE A 554 -7.57 -5.96 32.38
C ILE A 554 -8.68 -6.55 33.26
N ALA A 555 -9.80 -5.85 33.37
CA ALA A 555 -10.92 -6.31 34.20
C ALA A 555 -11.45 -7.68 33.74
N ILE A 556 -11.49 -7.93 32.42
CA ILE A 556 -11.95 -9.20 31.83
C ILE A 556 -11.05 -10.36 32.28
N TRP A 557 -9.74 -10.31 32.02
CA TRP A 557 -8.90 -11.45 32.34
C TRP A 557 -8.72 -11.63 33.85
N MET A 558 -8.77 -10.55 34.63
CA MET A 558 -8.73 -10.66 36.09
C MET A 558 -9.95 -11.39 36.64
N GLN A 559 -11.14 -11.07 36.12
CA GLN A 559 -12.37 -11.74 36.53
C GLN A 559 -12.36 -13.22 36.11
N GLU A 560 -11.85 -13.54 34.92
CA GLU A 560 -11.72 -14.93 34.47
C GLU A 560 -10.78 -15.75 35.38
N ILE A 561 -9.72 -15.13 35.91
CA ILE A 561 -8.90 -15.77 36.96
C ILE A 561 -9.74 -16.03 38.21
N ALA A 562 -10.52 -15.05 38.68
CA ALA A 562 -11.35 -15.18 39.88
C ALA A 562 -12.37 -16.33 39.79
N ASP A 563 -12.99 -16.48 38.62
CA ASP A 563 -14.00 -17.51 38.34
C ASP A 563 -13.41 -18.92 38.35
N ASN A 564 -12.09 -19.05 38.14
CA ASN A 564 -11.35 -20.31 38.10
C ASN A 564 -10.45 -20.57 39.34
N LEU A 565 -10.47 -19.67 40.35
CA LEU A 565 -9.67 -19.76 41.58
C LEU A 565 -10.22 -20.70 42.67
#